data_AF-A0A7W1RQK5-F1
#
_entry.id   AF-A0A7W1RQK5-F1
#
_cell.length_a   1.000
_cell.length_b   1.000
_cell.length_c   1.000
_cell.angle_alpha   90.00
_cell.angle_beta   90.00
_cell.angle_gamma   90.00
#
_symmetry.space_group_name_H-M   'P 1'
#
loop_
_entity.id
_entity.type
_entity.pdbx_description
1 polymer ?
#
loop_
_entity_poly.entity_id
_entity_poly.type
_entity_poly.pdbx_seq_one_letter_code
_entity_poly.pdbx_strand_id
1 'polypeptide(L)'
;MRRGMLLGPRFVLDHRFTRASASDYLDGELAPPGRRRVERHLSVCPRCRRLIETLRRTLVALGELRAERRPDVTEGLLDRLRRDA
;
A
#
# COMPACT_ATOMS: atom_id res chain seq x y z
N MET A 1 -12.77 12.52 -23.02
CA MET A 1 -13.63 11.31 -23.08
C MET A 1 -13.87 10.79 -21.67
N ARG A 2 -14.98 11.19 -21.04
CA ARG A 2 -15.40 10.74 -19.70
C ARG A 2 -16.83 10.22 -19.83
N ARG A 3 -17.00 9.01 -20.34
CA ARG A 3 -18.31 8.37 -20.44
C ARG A 3 -18.47 7.44 -19.25
N GLY A 4 -19.51 7.71 -18.47
CA GLY A 4 -19.94 6.92 -17.33
C GLY A 4 -20.05 5.44 -17.70
N MET A 5 -19.21 4.64 -17.06
CA MET A 5 -19.32 3.20 -17.10
C MET A 5 -20.31 2.82 -16.00
N LEU A 6 -21.58 2.70 -16.39
CA LEU A 6 -22.68 1.99 -15.72
C LEU A 6 -22.35 1.60 -14.26
N LEU A 7 -22.66 2.49 -13.30
CA LEU A 7 -22.43 2.32 -11.86
C LEU A 7 -23.40 1.27 -11.30
N GLY A 8 -23.24 0.00 -11.70
CA GLY A 8 -24.02 -1.10 -11.13
C GLY A 8 -23.70 -1.29 -9.65
N PRO A 9 -24.57 -2.01 -8.90
CA PRO A 9 -24.38 -2.28 -7.48
C PRO A 9 -23.01 -2.88 -7.15
N ARG A 10 -22.49 -3.73 -8.05
CA ARG A 10 -21.15 -4.34 -7.93
C ARG A 10 -20.01 -3.32 -7.91
N PHE A 11 -20.08 -2.27 -8.73
CA PHE A 11 -19.06 -1.22 -8.75
C PHE A 11 -19.03 -0.45 -7.43
N VAL A 12 -20.20 -0.14 -6.86
CA VAL A 12 -20.29 0.58 -5.57
C VAL A 12 -19.71 -0.27 -4.44
N LEU A 13 -19.99 -1.57 -4.42
CA LEU A 13 -19.45 -2.50 -3.43
C LEU A 13 -17.92 -2.63 -3.57
N ASP A 14 -17.41 -2.82 -4.79
CA ASP A 14 -15.96 -2.94 -5.04
C ASP A 14 -15.24 -1.61 -4.75
N HIS A 15 -15.88 -0.47 -4.99
CA HIS A 15 -15.37 0.85 -4.62
C HIS A 15 -15.23 1.02 -3.11
N ARG A 16 -16.28 0.67 -2.34
CA ARG A 16 -16.25 0.75 -0.88
C ARG A 16 -15.21 -0.18 -0.29
N PHE A 17 -15.18 -1.43 -0.75
CA PHE A 17 -14.20 -2.41 -0.31
C PHE A 17 -12.78 -1.95 -0.58
N THR A 18 -12.49 -1.49 -1.81
CA THR A 18 -11.13 -1.03 -2.17
C THR A 18 -10.66 0.11 -1.28
N ARG A 19 -11.56 1.01 -0.87
CA ARG A 19 -11.21 2.10 0.04
C ARG A 19 -10.98 1.63 1.47
N ALA A 20 -11.79 0.70 1.96
CA ALA A 20 -11.67 0.15 3.30
C ALA A 20 -10.40 -0.71 3.45
N SER A 21 -10.06 -1.49 2.42
CA SER A 21 -8.91 -2.40 2.40
C SER A 21 -7.63 -1.78 1.86
N ALA A 22 -7.55 -0.44 1.81
CA ALA A 22 -6.42 0.25 1.20
C ALA A 22 -5.10 0.02 1.96
N SER A 23 -5.14 0.05 3.29
CA SER A 23 -3.98 -0.21 4.14
C SER A 23 -3.53 -1.67 4.01
N ASP A 24 -4.41 -2.63 4.30
CA ASP A 24 -4.13 -4.07 4.18
C ASP A 24 -3.60 -4.46 2.78
N TYR A 25 -4.07 -3.77 1.72
CA TYR A 25 -3.55 -3.97 0.36
C TYR A 25 -2.11 -3.50 0.21
N LEU A 26 -1.77 -2.32 0.76
CA LEU A 26 -0.41 -1.76 0.74
C LEU A 26 0.55 -2.57 1.62
N ASP A 27 0.06 -3.06 2.75
CA ASP A 27 0.82 -3.87 3.70
C ASP A 27 0.96 -5.34 3.24
N GLY A 28 0.23 -5.74 2.20
CA GLY A 28 0.28 -7.09 1.63
C GLY A 28 -0.47 -8.14 2.44
N GLU A 29 -1.34 -7.71 3.36
CA GLU A 29 -2.06 -8.55 4.33
C GLU A 29 -3.40 -9.09 3.78
N LEU A 30 -3.84 -8.61 2.61
CA LEU A 30 -5.04 -9.13 1.97
C LEU A 30 -4.85 -10.55 1.44
N ALA A 31 -5.78 -11.43 1.81
CA ALA A 31 -5.91 -12.74 1.18
C ALA A 31 -6.07 -12.62 -0.36
N PRO A 32 -5.63 -13.62 -1.15
CA PRO A 32 -5.62 -13.54 -2.60
C PRO A 32 -6.94 -13.11 -3.27
N PRO A 33 -8.13 -13.54 -2.82
CA PRO A 33 -9.40 -13.06 -3.38
C PRO A 33 -9.62 -11.56 -3.18
N GLY A 34 -9.27 -11.03 -2.00
CA GLY A 34 -9.39 -9.61 -1.66
C GLY A 34 -8.42 -8.77 -2.49
N ARG A 35 -7.18 -9.24 -2.62
CA ARG A 35 -6.16 -8.59 -3.46
C ARG A 35 -6.61 -8.46 -4.92
N ARG A 36 -7.05 -9.56 -5.54
CA ARG A 36 -7.55 -9.54 -6.94
C ARG A 36 -8.74 -8.61 -7.12
N ARG A 37 -9.61 -8.52 -6.11
CA ARG A 37 -10.76 -7.61 -6.10
C ARG A 37 -10.32 -6.14 -6.13
N VAL A 38 -9.34 -5.76 -5.31
CA VAL A 38 -8.74 -4.42 -5.34
C VAL A 38 -8.11 -4.15 -6.71
N GLU A 39 -7.24 -5.04 -7.19
CA GLU A 39 -6.52 -4.87 -8.47
C GLU A 39 -7.48 -4.67 -9.66
N ARG A 40 -8.54 -5.48 -9.75
CA ARG A 40 -9.59 -5.31 -10.76
C ARG A 40 -10.24 -3.94 -10.67
N HIS A 41 -10.60 -3.48 -9.48
CA HIS A 41 -11.22 -2.16 -9.31
C HIS A 41 -10.26 -1.01 -9.65
N LEU A 42 -8.98 -1.12 -9.30
CA LEU A 42 -7.95 -0.12 -9.65
C LEU A 42 -7.76 0.02 -11.17
N SER A 43 -8.00 -1.04 -11.94
CA SER A 43 -7.94 -0.99 -13.40
C SER A 43 -9.02 -0.07 -14.01
N VAL A 44 -10.19 0.03 -13.37
CA VAL A 44 -11.35 0.80 -13.88
C VAL A 44 -11.59 2.13 -13.15
N CYS A 45 -11.13 2.27 -11.90
CA CYS A 45 -11.39 3.45 -11.08
C CYS A 45 -10.14 4.33 -10.89
N PRO A 46 -9.98 5.42 -11.67
CA PRO A 46 -8.81 6.30 -11.55
C PRO A 46 -8.76 7.08 -10.24
N ARG A 47 -9.89 7.21 -9.51
CA ARG A 47 -9.92 7.82 -8.18
C ARG A 47 -9.30 6.91 -7.12
N CYS A 48 -9.67 5.64 -7.10
CA CYS A 48 -9.07 4.66 -6.18
C CYS A 48 -7.59 4.44 -6.48
N ARG A 49 -7.19 4.45 -7.75
CA ARG A 49 -5.76 4.39 -8.14
C ARG A 49 -4.96 5.54 -7.54
N ARG A 50 -5.46 6.78 -7.67
CA ARG A 50 -4.82 7.95 -7.08
C ARG A 50 -4.75 7.88 -5.55
N LEU A 51 -5.79 7.37 -4.88
CA LEU A 51 -5.78 7.17 -3.43
C LEU A 51 -4.62 6.26 -2.99
N ILE A 52 -4.50 5.07 -3.59
CA ILE A 52 -3.45 4.11 -3.27
C ILE A 52 -2.05 4.68 -3.53
N GLU A 53 -1.88 5.35 -4.67
CA GLU A 53 -0.61 6.01 -5.04
C GLU A 53 -0.23 7.10 -4.01
N THR A 54 -1.18 7.93 -3.59
CA THR A 54 -0.93 8.95 -2.57
C THR A 54 -0.51 8.32 -1.24
N LEU A 55 -1.22 7.30 -0.76
CA LEU A 55 -0.89 6.61 0.48
C LEU A 55 0.50 5.96 0.41
N ARG A 56 0.85 5.32 -0.72
CA ARG A 56 2.17 4.74 -0.94
C ARG A 56 3.28 5.78 -0.82
N ARG A 57 3.12 6.96 -1.43
CA ARG A 57 4.08 8.06 -1.33
C ARG A 57 4.23 8.57 0.10
N THR A 58 3.12 8.68 0.84
CA THR A 58 3.15 9.04 2.26
C THR A 58 3.93 8.02 3.08
N LEU A 59 3.73 6.72 2.86
CA LEU A 59 4.48 5.67 3.56
C LEU A 59 5.98 5.73 3.26
N VAL A 60 6.37 5.98 2.00
CA VAL A 60 7.78 6.16 1.61
C VAL A 60 8.39 7.36 2.35
N ALA A 61 7.75 8.52 2.30
CA ALA A 61 8.24 9.72 2.97
C ALA A 61 8.40 9.54 4.50
N LEU A 62 7.43 8.86 5.14
CA LEU A 62 7.52 8.51 6.56
C LEU A 62 8.66 7.53 6.85
N GLY A 63 8.94 6.60 5.94
CA GLY A 63 10.06 5.66 6.04
C GLY A 63 11.42 6.37 5.95
N GLU A 64 11.57 7.31 5.03
CA GLU A 64 12.78 8.13 4.85
C GLU A 64 13.08 8.97 6.10
N LEU A 65 12.07 9.67 6.63
CA LEU A 65 12.20 10.44 7.88
C LEU A 65 12.60 9.55 9.08
N ARG A 66 12.12 8.30 9.12
CA ARG A 66 12.53 7.33 10.15
C ARG A 66 13.97 6.88 9.97
N ALA A 67 14.42 6.66 8.73
CA ALA A 67 15.78 6.25 8.43
C ALA A 67 16.80 7.33 8.84
N GLU A 68 16.54 8.60 8.50
CA GLU A 68 17.37 9.74 8.88
C GLU A 68 17.57 9.88 10.39
N ARG A 69 16.56 9.51 11.18
CA ARG A 69 16.61 9.64 12.65
C ARG A 69 17.25 8.44 13.35
N ARG A 70 17.44 7.30 12.68
CA ARG A 70 17.99 6.10 13.32
C ARG A 70 19.52 6.10 13.24
N PRO A 71 20.25 5.90 14.35
CA PRO A 71 21.68 5.64 14.28
C PRO A 71 21.93 4.35 13.48
N ASP A 72 23.09 4.25 12.81
CA ASP A 72 23.41 3.08 12.01
C ASP A 72 23.51 1.83 12.91
N VAL A 73 22.42 1.05 12.91
CA VAL A 73 22.31 -0.19 13.67
C VAL A 73 23.19 -1.28 13.07
N THR A 74 23.60 -1.14 11.80
CA THR A 74 24.44 -2.09 11.07
C THR A 74 25.81 -2.18 11.71
N GLU A 75 26.43 -1.03 12.03
CA GLU A 75 27.74 -0.96 12.68
C GLU A 75 27.71 -1.70 14.04
N GLY A 76 26.72 -1.40 14.88
CA GLY A 76 26.57 -2.03 16.19
C GLY A 76 26.20 -3.51 16.15
N LEU A 77 25.48 -3.96 15.11
CA LEU A 77 25.16 -5.37 14.89
C LEU A 77 26.39 -6.16 14.39
N LEU A 78 27.15 -5.59 13.46
CA LEU A 78 28.38 -6.19 12.94
C LEU A 78 29.45 -6.30 14.03
N ASP A 79 29.60 -5.29 14.88
CA ASP A 79 30.54 -5.33 15.99
C ASP A 79 30.18 -6.45 16.99
N ARG A 80 28.89 -6.67 17.23
CA ARG A 80 28.41 -7.77 18.09
C ARG A 80 28.68 -9.14 17.47
N LEU A 81 28.32 -9.32 16.19
CA LEU A 81 28.55 -10.58 15.47
C LEU A 81 30.05 -10.94 15.37
N ARG A 82 30.93 -9.94 15.26
CA ARG A 82 32.39 -10.15 15.24
C ARG A 82 32.98 -10.52 16.61
N ARG A 83 32.35 -10.09 17.71
CA ARG A 83 32.78 -10.43 19.08
C ARG A 83 32.32 -11.82 19.52
N ASP A 84 31.26 -12.33 18.90
CA ASP A 84 30.66 -13.64 19.21
C ASP A 84 31.27 -14.80 18.37
N ALA A 85 32.26 -14.53 17.51
CA ALA A 85 32.98 -15.49 16.68
C ALA A 85 34.42 -15.70 17.18
#